data_AF-A0A674K4L1-F1
#
_entry.id   AF-A0A674K4L1-F1
#
_cell.length_a   1.000
_cell.length_b   1.000
_cell.length_c   1.000
_cell.angle_alpha   90.00
_cell.angle_beta   90.00
_cell.angle_gamma   90.00
#
_symmetry.space_group_name_H-M   'P 1'
#
loop_
_entity.id
_entity.type
_entity.pdbx_description
1 polymer ?
#
loop_
_entity_poly.entity_id
_entity_poly.type
_entity_poly.pdbx_seq_one_letter_code
_entity_poly.pdbx_strand_id
1 'polypeptide(L)'
;EAVPRTYLAAGSNNGLIEPKKLPNPVRESKTHQELHRELLFSHRRGLLPEHKPELQKVLETRRFKQLKQQQESQRPLTDLEEELRKRHRMLEQVLSLLSKATNWGEHLPQTRLFSAVRGRLGRGDSQ
;
A
#
# COMPACT_ATOMS: atom_id res chain seq x y z
N GLU A 1 9.07 84.15 -22.61
CA GLU A 1 8.02 83.17 -22.91
C GLU A 1 8.64 81.77 -22.87
N ALA A 2 8.24 80.94 -21.90
CA ALA A 2 8.91 79.68 -21.58
C ALA A 2 8.35 78.55 -22.46
N VAL A 3 9.21 77.92 -23.26
CA VAL A 3 8.83 76.76 -24.07
C VAL A 3 8.76 75.53 -23.16
N PRO A 4 7.66 74.76 -23.14
CA PRO A 4 7.56 73.58 -22.28
C PRO A 4 8.54 72.49 -22.74
N ARG A 5 9.35 72.06 -21.78
CA ARG A 5 10.39 71.04 -21.87
C ARG A 5 9.78 69.64 -21.81
N THR A 6 9.09 69.22 -22.86
CA THR A 6 8.48 67.87 -22.96
C THR A 6 9.28 66.89 -23.82
N TYR A 7 10.44 67.29 -24.33
CA TYR A 7 11.31 66.38 -25.07
C TYR A 7 12.45 65.93 -24.15
N LEU A 8 12.54 64.62 -23.94
CA LEU A 8 13.60 63.84 -23.25
C LEU A 8 13.26 63.29 -21.86
N ALA A 9 12.42 62.25 -21.85
CA ALA A 9 12.61 61.04 -21.06
C ALA A 9 11.79 59.93 -21.74
N ALA A 10 12.22 58.70 -21.96
CA ALA A 10 13.49 58.01 -21.88
C ALA A 10 13.20 56.63 -22.52
N GLY A 11 14.18 56.05 -23.21
CA GLY A 11 14.33 54.59 -23.27
C GLY A 11 13.25 53.78 -23.99
N SER A 12 13.41 53.64 -25.30
CA SER A 12 13.51 52.33 -25.96
C SER A 12 12.62 51.20 -25.43
N ASN A 13 11.40 51.09 -25.99
CA ASN A 13 10.72 49.81 -26.26
C ASN A 13 9.69 50.01 -27.42
N ASN A 14 10.10 50.72 -28.47
CA ASN A 14 9.27 51.01 -29.64
C ASN A 14 9.32 49.85 -30.65
N GLY A 15 8.67 48.72 -30.36
CA GLY A 15 8.43 47.70 -31.39
C GLY A 15 8.20 46.26 -30.92
N LEU A 16 8.38 45.95 -29.63
CA LEU A 16 8.12 44.60 -29.13
C LEU A 16 6.65 44.49 -28.69
N ILE A 17 5.90 43.58 -29.32
CA ILE A 17 4.55 43.21 -28.87
C ILE A 17 4.72 42.46 -27.55
N GLU A 18 4.47 43.13 -26.44
CA GLU A 18 4.38 42.48 -25.14
C GLU A 18 3.27 41.42 -25.19
N PRO A 19 3.55 40.14 -24.85
CA PRO A 19 2.53 39.11 -24.80
C PRO A 19 1.53 39.45 -23.69
N LYS A 20 0.42 40.07 -24.07
CA LYS A 20 -0.71 40.31 -23.19
C LYS A 20 -1.32 38.97 -22.84
N LYS A 21 -1.32 38.62 -21.55
CA LYS A 21 -2.07 37.47 -21.06
C LYS A 21 -3.53 37.68 -21.41
N LEU A 22 -4.01 36.88 -22.36
CA LEU A 22 -5.41 36.95 -22.76
C LEU A 22 -6.28 36.67 -21.54
N PRO A 23 -7.36 37.45 -21.36
CA PRO A 23 -8.30 37.23 -20.29
C PRO A 23 -8.84 35.80 -20.40
N ASN A 24 -8.63 34.98 -19.35
CA ASN A 24 -9.14 33.62 -19.34
C ASN A 24 -10.59 33.68 -18.81
N PRO A 25 -11.61 33.50 -19.67
CA PRO A 25 -13.00 33.71 -19.28
C PRO A 25 -13.43 32.80 -18.12
N VAL A 26 -12.82 31.62 -18.01
CA VAL A 26 -13.05 30.64 -16.94
C VAL A 26 -12.47 31.11 -15.60
N ARG A 27 -11.33 31.81 -15.65
CA ARG A 27 -10.66 32.36 -14.45
C ARG A 27 -11.14 33.77 -14.10
N GLU A 28 -11.75 34.50 -15.01
CA GLU A 28 -12.26 35.85 -14.73
C GLU A 28 -13.69 35.84 -14.20
N SER A 29 -14.47 34.83 -14.58
CA SER A 29 -15.80 34.62 -14.03
C SER A 29 -15.73 34.16 -12.57
N LYS A 30 -16.06 35.07 -11.64
CA LYS A 30 -16.16 34.75 -10.20
C LYS A 30 -17.17 33.64 -9.94
N THR A 31 -18.31 33.68 -10.63
CA THR A 31 -19.38 32.68 -10.46
C THR A 31 -18.91 31.28 -10.87
N HIS A 32 -18.12 31.17 -11.94
CA HIS A 32 -17.53 29.90 -12.37
C HIS A 32 -16.54 29.35 -11.32
N GLN A 33 -15.67 30.21 -10.79
CA GLN A 33 -14.73 29.81 -9.74
C GLN A 33 -15.46 29.37 -8.46
N GLU A 34 -16.52 30.07 -8.08
CA GLU A 34 -17.31 29.78 -6.90
C GLU A 34 -18.02 28.43 -7.02
N LEU A 35 -18.63 28.16 -8.17
CA LEU A 35 -19.20 26.85 -8.50
C LEU A 35 -18.14 25.75 -8.45
N HIS A 36 -16.96 25.96 -9.01
CA HIS A 36 -15.87 24.97 -8.95
C HIS A 36 -15.45 24.65 -7.50
N ARG A 37 -15.36 25.68 -6.65
CA ARG A 37 -15.06 25.51 -5.23
C ARG A 37 -16.16 24.75 -4.50
N GLU A 38 -17.42 25.07 -4.78
CA GLU A 38 -18.58 24.38 -4.20
C GLU A 38 -18.65 22.92 -4.63
N LEU A 39 -18.44 22.62 -5.91
CA LEU A 39 -18.41 21.25 -6.43
C LEU A 39 -17.30 20.42 -5.77
N LEU A 40 -16.09 20.97 -5.66
CA LEU A 40 -14.99 20.30 -4.96
C LEU A 40 -15.30 20.12 -3.46
N PHE A 41 -15.96 21.09 -2.83
CA PHE A 41 -16.34 21.03 -1.43
C PHE A 41 -17.40 19.97 -1.17
N SER A 42 -18.46 19.93 -1.97
CA SER A 42 -19.53 18.94 -1.91
C SER A 42 -19.03 17.53 -2.21
N HIS A 43 -18.10 17.37 -3.17
CA HIS A 43 -17.45 16.09 -3.44
C HIS A 43 -16.59 15.62 -2.26
N ARG A 44 -15.75 16.50 -1.68
CA ARG A 44 -14.96 16.16 -0.47
C ARG A 44 -15.83 15.81 0.73
N ARG A 45 -17.04 16.37 0.82
CA ARG A 45 -18.01 16.09 1.89
C ARG A 45 -18.95 14.92 1.60
N GLY A 46 -18.84 14.27 0.43
CA GLY A 46 -19.71 13.15 0.04
C GLY A 46 -21.18 13.55 -0.13
N LEU A 47 -21.47 14.82 -0.41
CA LEU A 47 -22.83 15.35 -0.58
C LEU A 47 -23.36 15.15 -2.01
N LEU A 48 -22.49 14.92 -2.98
CA LEU A 48 -22.87 14.58 -4.36
C LEU A 48 -23.06 13.07 -4.50
N PRO A 49 -24.00 12.59 -5.34
CA PRO A 49 -24.11 11.18 -5.68
C PRO A 49 -22.73 10.63 -6.10
N GLU A 50 -22.25 9.65 -5.32
CA GLU A 50 -20.96 8.98 -5.41
C GLU A 50 -20.84 8.09 -6.65
N HIS A 51 -21.27 8.54 -7.83
CA HIS A 51 -20.83 7.86 -9.05
C HIS A 51 -19.39 8.29 -9.34
N LYS A 52 -18.46 7.84 -8.48
CA LYS A 52 -17.03 7.87 -8.80
C LYS A 52 -16.88 7.32 -10.21
N PRO A 53 -16.22 8.03 -11.13
CA PRO A 53 -15.98 7.50 -12.46
C PRO A 53 -15.27 6.16 -12.31
N GLU A 54 -15.57 5.19 -13.18
CA GLU A 54 -15.02 3.83 -13.10
C GLU A 54 -13.49 3.84 -12.99
N LEU A 55 -12.83 4.77 -13.68
CA LEU A 55 -11.39 4.99 -13.58
C LEU A 55 -10.92 5.28 -12.14
N GLN A 56 -11.63 6.11 -11.39
CA GLN A 56 -11.26 6.43 -10.00
C GLN A 56 -11.39 5.20 -9.10
N LYS A 57 -12.47 4.42 -9.26
CA LYS A 57 -12.65 3.15 -8.53
C LYS A 57 -11.52 2.17 -8.84
N VAL A 58 -11.14 2.04 -10.12
CA VAL A 58 -10.05 1.17 -10.57
C VAL A 58 -8.70 1.62 -9.98
N LEU A 59 -8.40 2.92 -9.99
CA LEU A 59 -7.17 3.46 -9.42
C LEU A 59 -7.10 3.25 -7.89
N GLU A 60 -8.19 3.51 -7.17
CA GLU A 60 -8.29 3.26 -5.72
C GLU A 60 -8.08 1.77 -5.42
N THR A 61 -8.74 0.89 -6.18
CA THR A 61 -8.61 -0.57 -6.05
C THR A 61 -7.17 -1.02 -6.29
N ARG A 62 -6.52 -0.49 -7.33
CA ARG A 62 -5.11 -0.79 -7.65
C ARG A 62 -4.19 -0.34 -6.51
N ARG A 63 -4.39 0.87 -5.98
CA ARG A 63 -3.61 1.40 -4.87
C ARG A 63 -3.75 0.54 -3.61
N PHE A 64 -4.98 0.13 -3.28
CA PHE A 64 -5.24 -0.73 -2.13
C PHE A 64 -4.58 -2.11 -2.27
N LYS A 65 -4.70 -2.74 -3.46
CA LYS A 65 -4.06 -4.03 -3.75
C LYS A 65 -2.54 -3.96 -3.63
N GLN A 66 -1.91 -2.91 -4.16
CA GLN A 66 -0.46 -2.71 -4.06
C GLN A 66 -0.01 -2.53 -2.61
N LEU A 67 -0.73 -1.74 -1.82
CA LEU A 67 -0.41 -1.53 -0.41
C LEU A 67 -0.55 -2.84 0.39
N LYS A 68 -1.61 -3.61 0.13
CA LYS A 68 -1.81 -4.92 0.76
C LYS A 68 -0.70 -5.89 0.40
N GLN A 69 -0.28 -5.97 -0.86
CA GLN A 69 0.86 -6.80 -1.29
C GLN A 69 2.17 -6.38 -0.64
N GLN A 70 2.47 -5.07 -0.58
CA GLN A 70 3.66 -4.59 0.13
C GLN A 70 3.63 -4.98 1.60
N GLN A 71 2.48 -4.80 2.26
CA GLN A 71 2.34 -5.17 3.66
C GLN A 71 2.50 -6.68 3.84
N GLU A 72 1.91 -7.52 3.00
CA GLU A 72 2.06 -8.97 3.04
C GLU A 72 3.49 -9.43 2.78
N SER A 73 4.22 -8.78 1.87
CA SER A 73 5.64 -9.09 1.61
C SER A 73 6.57 -8.72 2.77
N GLN A 74 6.18 -7.74 3.58
CA GLN A 74 6.93 -7.28 4.74
C GLN A 74 6.43 -7.87 6.06
N ARG A 75 5.33 -8.64 6.02
CA ARG A 75 4.78 -9.26 7.22
C ARG A 75 5.72 -10.37 7.69
N PRO A 76 6.13 -10.36 8.97
CA PRO A 76 6.79 -11.51 9.54
C PRO A 76 5.84 -12.71 9.50
N LEU A 77 6.42 -13.92 9.48
CA LEU A 77 5.65 -15.15 9.55
C LEU A 77 4.82 -15.15 10.83
N THR A 78 3.57 -15.59 10.69
CA THR A 78 2.70 -15.79 11.84
C THR A 78 3.14 -17.02 12.63
N ASP A 79 2.90 -17.03 13.95
CA ASP A 79 3.21 -18.17 14.82
C ASP A 79 2.67 -19.50 14.28
N LEU A 80 1.48 -19.46 13.65
CA LEU A 80 0.87 -20.62 13.00
C LEU A 80 1.65 -21.09 11.76
N GLU A 81 2.09 -20.17 10.90
CA GLU A 81 2.90 -20.50 9.72
C GLU A 81 4.27 -21.08 10.12
N GLU A 82 4.86 -20.56 11.19
CA GLU A 82 6.10 -21.13 11.74
C GLU A 82 5.91 -22.56 12.25
N GLU A 83 4.82 -22.80 12.99
CA GLU A 83 4.49 -24.12 13.50
C GLU A 83 4.20 -25.11 12.36
N LEU A 84 3.47 -24.68 11.33
CA LEU A 84 3.25 -25.46 10.12
C LEU A 84 4.58 -25.80 9.42
N ARG A 85 5.52 -24.87 9.34
CA ARG A 85 6.87 -25.15 8.78
C ARG A 85 7.67 -26.13 9.63
N LYS A 86 7.59 -26.04 10.96
CA LYS A 86 8.23 -27.01 11.86
C LYS A 86 7.67 -28.41 11.63
N ARG A 87 6.34 -28.56 11.54
CA ARG A 87 5.68 -29.84 11.26
C ARG A 87 6.03 -30.40 9.89
N HIS A 88 6.04 -29.57 8.84
CA HIS A 88 6.47 -30.01 7.50
C HIS A 88 7.90 -30.56 7.51
N ARG A 89 8.85 -29.85 8.14
CA ARG A 89 10.24 -30.31 8.27
C ARG A 89 10.34 -31.64 9.04
N MET A 90 9.52 -31.83 10.07
CA MET A 90 9.50 -33.09 10.82
C MET A 90 8.94 -34.23 9.98
N LEU A 91 7.86 -33.99 9.22
CA LEU A 91 7.28 -34.98 8.31
C LEU A 91 8.26 -35.37 7.21
N GLU A 92 8.96 -34.41 6.59
CA GLU A 92 9.99 -34.71 5.58
C GLU A 92 11.12 -35.60 6.13
N GLN A 93 11.56 -35.35 7.36
CA GLN A 93 12.56 -36.19 8.02
C GLN A 93 12.04 -37.62 8.24
N VAL A 94 10.81 -37.76 8.76
CA VAL A 94 10.17 -39.07 8.96
C VAL A 94 10.00 -39.81 7.64
N LEU A 95 9.53 -39.14 6.59
CA LEU A 95 9.38 -39.73 5.26
C LEU A 95 10.74 -40.14 4.67
N SER A 96 11.79 -39.34 4.86
CA SER A 96 13.15 -39.68 4.45
C SER A 96 13.67 -40.92 5.19
N LEU A 97 13.45 -41.01 6.50
CA LEU A 97 13.86 -42.17 7.30
C LEU A 97 13.08 -43.42 6.91
N LEU A 98 11.76 -43.31 6.67
CA LEU A 98 10.93 -44.41 6.19
C LEU A 98 11.38 -44.88 4.81
N SER A 99 11.66 -43.96 3.88
CA SER A 99 12.18 -44.30 2.55
C SER A 99 13.55 -45.02 2.62
N LYS A 100 14.44 -44.57 3.51
CA LYS A 100 15.72 -45.26 3.77
C LYS A 100 15.48 -46.64 4.40
N ALA A 101 14.55 -46.76 5.34
CA ALA A 101 14.21 -48.03 5.98
C ALA A 101 13.54 -49.02 5.01
N THR A 102 12.81 -48.55 4.00
CA THR A 102 12.29 -49.42 2.94
C THR A 102 13.37 -49.86 1.95
N ASN A 103 14.50 -49.15 1.87
CA ASN A 103 15.66 -49.53 1.05
C ASN A 103 16.52 -50.59 1.76
N TRP A 104 16.68 -50.49 3.08
CA TRP A 104 17.33 -51.52 3.90
C TRP A 104 16.31 -52.57 4.34
N GLY A 105 16.19 -53.65 3.56
CA GLY A 105 15.26 -54.75 3.84
C GLY A 105 15.35 -55.27 5.27
N GLU A 106 14.20 -55.23 5.94
CA GLU A 106 13.81 -55.91 7.19
C GLU A 106 14.29 -55.35 8.54
N HIS A 107 13.29 -55.13 9.40
CA HIS A 107 13.33 -54.99 10.86
C HIS A 107 13.51 -53.59 11.49
N LEU A 108 12.43 -52.78 11.47
CA LEU A 108 12.19 -51.84 12.57
C LEU A 108 11.48 -52.59 13.72
N PRO A 109 12.03 -52.61 14.95
CA PRO A 109 11.35 -53.22 16.07
C PRO A 109 10.06 -52.45 16.35
N GLN A 110 8.93 -53.14 16.30
CA GLN A 110 7.63 -52.62 16.71
C GLN A 110 7.69 -52.14 18.15
N THR A 111 8.02 -50.87 18.37
CA THR A 111 7.94 -50.26 19.70
C THR A 111 7.51 -48.81 19.61
N ARG A 112 6.31 -48.59 20.18
CA ARG A 112 5.78 -47.35 20.78
C ARG A 112 5.65 -46.12 19.87
N LEU A 113 4.56 -46.07 19.11
CA LEU A 113 4.02 -44.77 18.65
C LEU A 113 2.94 -44.16 19.57
N PHE A 114 2.53 -44.80 20.68
CA PHE A 114 1.50 -44.23 21.56
C PHE A 114 1.67 -44.60 23.04
N SER A 115 2.64 -44.00 23.76
CA SER A 115 2.59 -43.96 25.24
C SER A 115 3.53 -42.92 25.84
N ALA A 116 3.21 -41.63 25.72
CA ALA A 116 3.80 -40.58 26.55
C ALA A 116 2.89 -39.34 26.68
N VAL A 117 1.60 -39.55 26.99
CA VAL A 117 0.70 -38.48 27.48
C VAL A 117 0.03 -38.94 28.77
N ARG A 118 0.85 -39.29 29.78
CA ARG A 118 0.40 -39.33 31.18
C ARG A 118 1.62 -39.34 32.09
N GLY A 119 1.93 -38.21 32.70
CA GLY A 119 3.06 -38.10 33.63
C GLY A 119 3.48 -36.66 33.94
N ARG A 120 2.51 -35.77 34.13
CA ARG A 120 2.75 -34.41 34.64
C ARG A 120 2.00 -34.26 35.97
N LEU A 121 2.49 -34.92 37.02
CA LEU A 121 2.10 -34.62 38.40
C LEU A 121 3.34 -34.79 39.30
N GLY A 122 3.50 -33.82 40.19
CA GLY A 122 4.78 -33.37 40.73
C GLY A 122 5.46 -34.28 41.74
N ARG A 123 6.72 -33.94 41.99
CA ARG A 123 7.32 -34.00 43.32
C ARG A 123 8.14 -32.73 43.50
N GLY A 124 7.76 -31.94 44.49
CA GLY A 124 8.53 -30.80 44.95
C GLY A 124 9.82 -31.28 45.61
N ASP A 125 10.90 -30.58 45.29
CA ASP A 125 12.21 -30.77 45.89
C ASP A 125 12.18 -30.34 47.35
N SER A 126 12.76 -31.17 48.22
CA SER A 126 13.11 -30.80 49.60
C SER A 126 14.63 -30.66 49.67
N GLN A 127 15.11 -29.45 49.93
CA GLN A 127 16.21 -29.14 50.83
C GLN A 127 15.98 -27.76 51.45
#